data_AF-A0A1H3Q8W7-F1
#
_entry.id   AF-A0A1H3Q8W7-F1
#
_cell.length_a   1.000
_cell.length_b   1.000
_cell.length_c   1.000
_cell.angle_alpha   90.00
_cell.angle_beta   90.00
_cell.angle_gamma   90.00
#
_symmetry.space_group_name_H-M   'P 1'
#
loop_
_entity.id
_entity.type
_entity.pdbx_description
1 polymer ?
#
loop_
_entity_poly.entity_id
_entity_poly.type
_entity_poly.pdbx_seq_one_letter_code
_entity_poly.pdbx_strand_id
1 'polypeptide(L)'
;MTENRASTQKEQTKKKLKWPVYAMAFGLTISFLIRHGSYMFGDSSSPEPVSPELQDAVNVIHENREKEKEETIEKNTSPITNFLEILNDGTLEENISLVVSESYQDVILENIDHPLLTQLAGAQITKATNLSSYIPYGFFLLENNEEDVKAVVEVSSGKIMSIYAEGWSESEENKAKYQEMLQELEESGNDYE
;
A
#
# COMPACT_ATOMS: atom_id res chain seq x y z
N MET A 1 -43.42 -13.14 65.33
CA MET A 1 -43.32 -14.61 65.33
C MET A 1 -44.74 -15.13 65.17
N THR A 2 -45.19 -15.79 64.10
CA THR A 2 -44.58 -16.37 62.91
C THR A 2 -45.74 -16.54 61.92
N GLU A 3 -45.65 -16.00 60.70
CA GLU A 3 -46.65 -16.16 59.64
C GLU A 3 -46.61 -17.58 59.06
N ASN A 4 -47.77 -18.23 59.00
CA ASN A 4 -48.01 -19.44 58.24
C ASN A 4 -48.07 -19.11 56.74
N ARG A 5 -47.07 -19.55 55.97
CA ARG A 5 -47.14 -19.60 54.50
C ARG A 5 -47.67 -20.96 54.07
N ALA A 6 -48.93 -20.99 53.65
CA ALA A 6 -49.48 -22.09 52.86
C ALA A 6 -48.97 -21.97 51.41
N SER A 7 -48.16 -22.93 50.99
CA SER A 7 -47.68 -23.08 49.61
C SER A 7 -48.68 -23.92 48.79
N THR A 8 -49.47 -23.26 47.95
CA THR A 8 -50.28 -23.95 46.95
C THR A 8 -49.48 -24.10 45.65
N GLN A 9 -49.09 -25.33 45.34
CA GLN A 9 -48.59 -25.75 44.03
C GLN A 9 -49.60 -25.36 42.93
N LYS A 10 -49.12 -24.71 41.86
CA LYS A 10 -49.75 -24.78 40.54
C LYS A 10 -48.74 -25.30 39.54
N GLU A 11 -49.06 -26.50 39.08
CA GLU A 11 -48.43 -27.33 38.07
C GLU A 11 -48.29 -26.58 36.74
N GLN A 12 -47.06 -26.24 36.35
CA GLN A 12 -46.78 -25.70 35.01
C GLN A 12 -46.63 -26.86 34.02
N THR A 13 -47.66 -27.11 33.22
CA THR A 13 -47.58 -27.99 32.06
C THR A 13 -46.64 -27.36 31.01
N LYS A 14 -45.42 -27.89 30.89
CA LYS A 14 -44.45 -27.49 29.85
C LYS A 14 -45.00 -27.84 28.47
N LYS A 15 -45.51 -26.85 27.73
CA LYS A 15 -45.74 -26.97 26.28
C LYS A 15 -44.40 -27.23 25.59
N LYS A 16 -44.20 -28.44 25.06
CA LYS A 16 -43.05 -28.76 24.19
C LYS A 16 -43.12 -27.88 22.93
N LEU A 17 -42.18 -26.94 22.82
CA LEU A 17 -42.03 -26.08 21.65
C LEU A 17 -41.71 -26.97 20.44
N LYS A 18 -42.53 -26.90 19.39
CA LYS A 18 -42.36 -27.66 18.13
C LYS A 18 -41.26 -27.06 17.24
N TRP A 19 -40.08 -26.81 17.81
CA TRP A 19 -38.92 -26.24 17.14
C TRP A 19 -38.52 -26.94 15.82
N PRO A 20 -38.64 -28.29 15.69
CA PRO A 20 -38.32 -28.97 14.43
C PRO A 20 -39.22 -28.56 13.26
N VAL A 21 -40.49 -28.22 13.53
CA VAL A 21 -41.45 -27.84 12.49
C VAL A 21 -41.13 -26.44 11.94
N TYR A 22 -40.72 -25.53 12.81
CA TYR A 22 -40.29 -24.19 12.40
C TYR A 22 -38.99 -24.24 11.59
N ALA A 23 -38.04 -25.10 11.98
CA ALA A 23 -36.80 -25.29 11.24
C ALA A 23 -37.07 -25.83 9.82
N MET A 24 -37.99 -26.79 9.65
CA MET A 24 -38.39 -27.29 8.32
C MET A 24 -39.08 -26.20 7.49
N ALA A 25 -40.01 -25.45 8.07
CA ALA A 25 -40.72 -24.38 7.36
C ALA A 25 -39.74 -23.29 6.88
N PHE A 26 -38.78 -22.90 7.72
CA PHE A 26 -37.77 -21.90 7.38
C PHE A 26 -36.81 -22.38 6.28
N GLY A 27 -36.39 -23.66 6.32
CA GLY A 27 -35.55 -24.26 5.28
C GLY A 27 -36.23 -24.30 3.91
N LEU A 28 -37.54 -24.59 3.88
CA LEU A 28 -38.33 -24.58 2.64
C LEU A 28 -38.48 -23.17 2.08
N THR A 29 -38.68 -22.15 2.92
CA THR A 29 -38.75 -20.76 2.45
C THR A 29 -37.42 -20.24 1.90
N ILE A 30 -36.29 -20.58 2.53
CA ILE A 30 -34.96 -20.21 2.01
C ILE A 30 -34.70 -20.91 0.68
N SER A 31 -35.01 -22.20 0.57
CA SER A 31 -34.80 -22.96 -0.67
C SER A 31 -35.64 -22.40 -1.83
N PHE A 32 -36.85 -21.91 -1.54
CA PHE A 32 -37.70 -21.24 -2.53
C PHE A 32 -37.13 -19.88 -2.95
N LEU A 33 -36.61 -19.08 -2.01
CA LEU A 33 -35.95 -17.80 -2.31
C LEU A 33 -34.65 -17.98 -3.09
N ILE A 34 -33.86 -19.03 -2.85
CA ILE A 34 -32.64 -19.31 -3.63
C ILE A 34 -33.01 -19.73 -5.06
N ARG A 35 -34.04 -20.56 -5.24
CA ARG A 35 -34.44 -21.08 -6.56
C ARG A 35 -35.21 -20.08 -7.42
N HIS A 36 -35.97 -19.18 -6.81
CA HIS A 36 -36.83 -18.21 -7.52
C HIS A 36 -36.43 -16.75 -7.31
N GLY A 37 -35.51 -16.43 -6.40
CA GLY A 37 -35.04 -15.05 -6.17
C GLY A 37 -34.33 -14.46 -7.38
N SER A 38 -33.60 -15.28 -8.15
CA SER A 38 -32.96 -14.87 -9.41
C SER A 38 -33.95 -14.45 -10.51
N TYR A 39 -35.26 -14.71 -10.36
CA TYR A 39 -36.29 -14.21 -11.27
C TYR A 39 -36.92 -12.87 -10.84
N MET A 40 -36.75 -12.47 -9.57
CA MET A 40 -37.25 -11.19 -9.03
C MET A 40 -36.21 -10.06 -9.12
N PHE A 41 -34.93 -10.42 -9.29
CA PHE A 41 -33.88 -9.51 -9.75
C PHE A 41 -33.72 -9.67 -11.26
N GLY A 42 -34.75 -9.26 -11.99
CA GLY A 42 -34.73 -9.27 -13.45
C GLY A 42 -33.51 -8.53 -13.99
N ASP A 43 -32.91 -9.14 -15.01
CA ASP A 43 -31.85 -8.63 -15.89
C ASP A 43 -31.91 -7.11 -16.09
N SER A 44 -31.24 -6.38 -15.22
CA SER A 44 -30.85 -4.97 -15.41
C SER A 44 -29.33 -4.84 -15.56
N SER A 45 -28.67 -5.97 -15.86
CA SER A 45 -27.23 -6.14 -15.98
C SER A 45 -26.73 -6.15 -17.43
N SER A 46 -27.47 -5.57 -18.37
CA SER A 46 -26.86 -5.10 -19.61
C SER A 46 -26.49 -3.63 -19.39
N PRO A 47 -25.19 -3.28 -19.27
CA PRO A 47 -24.80 -1.88 -19.25
C PRO A 47 -25.40 -1.21 -20.49
N GLU A 48 -26.17 -0.14 -20.28
CA GLU A 48 -26.60 0.67 -21.42
C GLU A 48 -25.34 1.14 -22.16
N PRO A 49 -25.32 1.08 -23.51
CA PRO A 49 -24.19 1.59 -24.26
C PRO A 49 -24.00 3.07 -23.94
N VAL A 50 -22.88 3.39 -23.29
CA VAL A 50 -22.46 4.77 -23.01
C VAL A 50 -22.45 5.56 -24.30
N SER A 51 -23.04 6.76 -24.29
CA SER A 51 -23.05 7.63 -25.46
C SER A 51 -21.60 7.95 -25.89
N PRO A 52 -21.34 8.18 -27.19
CA PRO A 52 -20.01 8.53 -27.68
C PRO A 52 -19.38 9.72 -26.93
N GLU A 53 -20.19 10.71 -26.55
CA GLU A 53 -19.76 11.87 -25.77
C GLU A 53 -19.29 11.51 -24.35
N LEU A 54 -19.93 10.52 -23.70
CA LEU A 54 -19.51 10.01 -22.40
C LEU A 54 -18.27 9.12 -22.51
N GLN A 55 -18.14 8.34 -23.59
CA GLN A 55 -16.92 7.59 -23.89
C GLN A 55 -15.73 8.51 -24.10
N ASP A 56 -15.88 9.55 -24.91
CA ASP A 56 -14.82 10.54 -25.15
C ASP A 56 -14.43 11.29 -23.87
N ALA A 57 -15.41 11.68 -23.05
CA ALA A 57 -15.15 12.32 -21.76
C ALA A 57 -14.39 11.37 -20.80
N VAL A 58 -14.76 10.09 -20.75
CA VAL A 58 -14.06 9.09 -19.93
C VAL A 58 -12.65 8.85 -20.44
N ASN A 59 -12.44 8.77 -21.76
CA ASN A 59 -11.12 8.61 -22.36
C ASN A 59 -10.22 9.80 -22.07
N VAL A 60 -10.71 11.03 -22.20
CA VAL A 60 -9.95 12.26 -21.87
C VAL A 60 -9.59 12.31 -20.38
N ILE A 61 -10.52 11.92 -19.49
CA ILE A 61 -10.24 11.84 -18.05
C ILE A 61 -9.18 10.75 -17.78
N HIS A 62 -9.26 9.62 -18.46
CA HIS A 62 -8.30 8.53 -18.32
C HIS A 62 -6.90 8.94 -18.80
N GLU A 63 -6.78 9.50 -20.00
CA GLU A 63 -5.50 9.99 -20.54
C GLU A 63 -4.87 11.07 -19.66
N ASN A 64 -5.66 12.02 -19.15
CA ASN A 64 -5.15 13.05 -18.25
C ASN A 64 -4.65 12.44 -16.93
N ARG A 65 -5.36 11.44 -16.40
CA ARG A 65 -4.95 10.74 -15.17
C ARG A 65 -3.69 9.91 -15.37
N GLU A 66 -3.53 9.27 -16.52
CA GLU A 66 -2.30 8.53 -16.85
C GLU A 66 -1.10 9.47 -16.97
N LYS A 67 -1.25 10.60 -17.68
CA LYS A 67 -0.20 11.62 -17.78
C LYS A 67 0.18 12.21 -16.43
N GLU A 68 -0.80 12.54 -15.58
CA GLU A 68 -0.54 13.04 -14.22
C GLU A 68 0.21 12.00 -13.36
N LYS A 69 -0.12 10.71 -13.53
CA LYS A 69 0.56 9.61 -12.84
C LYS A 69 2.00 9.49 -13.33
N GLU A 70 2.23 9.47 -14.64
CA GLU A 70 3.57 9.43 -15.24
C GLU A 70 4.43 10.60 -14.79
N GLU A 71 3.92 11.84 -14.89
CA GLU A 71 4.62 13.03 -14.42
C GLU A 71 4.93 12.99 -12.92
N THR A 72 4.00 12.47 -12.11
CA THR A 72 4.23 12.32 -10.67
C THR A 72 5.37 11.34 -10.43
N ILE A 73 5.37 10.19 -11.12
CA ILE A 73 6.42 9.18 -10.96
C ILE A 73 7.79 9.77 -11.38
N GLU A 74 7.88 10.35 -12.57
CA GLU A 74 9.13 10.90 -13.12
C GLU A 74 9.76 11.97 -12.20
N LYS A 75 8.94 12.91 -11.70
CA LYS A 75 9.40 13.97 -10.78
C LYS A 75 9.98 13.40 -9.49
N ASN A 76 9.46 12.27 -9.02
CA ASN A 76 9.91 11.65 -7.78
C ASN A 76 11.10 10.70 -7.98
N THR A 77 11.25 10.08 -9.16
CA THR A 77 12.30 9.08 -9.42
C THR A 77 13.59 9.68 -9.97
N SER A 78 13.52 10.81 -10.69
CA SER A 78 14.70 11.45 -11.28
C SER A 78 15.87 11.69 -10.30
N PRO A 79 15.65 12.12 -9.04
CA PRO A 79 16.75 12.27 -8.07
C PRO A 79 17.46 10.95 -7.75
N ILE A 80 16.71 9.84 -7.74
CA ILE A 80 17.24 8.50 -7.47
C ILE A 80 18.01 7.98 -8.67
N THR A 81 17.45 8.10 -9.87
CA THR A 81 18.14 7.69 -11.11
C THR A 81 19.46 8.42 -11.26
N ASN A 82 19.45 9.75 -11.08
CA ASN A 82 20.67 10.56 -11.13
C ASN A 82 21.68 10.15 -10.04
N PHE A 83 21.20 9.83 -8.83
CA PHE A 83 22.07 9.36 -7.75
C PHE A 83 22.74 8.03 -8.09
N LEU A 84 22.00 7.07 -8.65
CA LEU A 84 22.54 5.78 -9.07
C LEU A 84 23.54 5.91 -10.23
N GLU A 85 23.28 6.80 -11.19
CA GLU A 85 24.24 7.14 -12.25
C GLU A 85 25.54 7.73 -11.67
N ILE A 86 25.43 8.69 -10.75
CA ILE A 86 26.57 9.29 -10.06
C ILE A 86 27.39 8.26 -9.27
N LEU A 87 26.73 7.29 -8.63
CA LEU A 87 27.39 6.17 -7.95
C LEU A 87 28.15 5.29 -8.94
N ASN A 88 27.54 4.93 -10.07
CA ASN A 88 28.17 4.13 -11.12
C ASN A 88 29.38 4.82 -11.75
N ASP A 89 29.31 6.15 -11.94
CA ASP A 89 30.40 6.94 -12.50
C ASP A 89 31.53 7.20 -11.49
N GLY A 90 31.30 6.92 -10.20
CA GLY A 90 32.28 7.16 -9.13
C GLY A 90 32.51 8.64 -8.84
N THR A 91 31.57 9.51 -9.23
CA THR A 91 31.69 10.98 -9.12
C THR A 91 30.83 11.57 -8.00
N LEU A 92 30.55 10.77 -6.94
CA LEU A 92 29.63 11.15 -5.87
C LEU A 92 30.06 12.43 -5.15
N GLU A 93 31.31 12.56 -4.73
CA GLU A 93 31.79 13.75 -4.01
C GLU A 93 31.54 15.06 -4.76
N GLU A 94 31.77 15.06 -6.07
CA GLU A 94 31.67 16.25 -6.91
C GLU A 94 30.21 16.63 -7.21
N ASN A 95 29.31 15.63 -7.24
CA ASN A 95 27.93 15.79 -7.72
C ASN A 95 26.87 15.61 -6.63
N ILE A 96 27.26 15.34 -5.39
CA ILE A 96 26.33 15.03 -4.30
C ILE A 96 25.25 16.10 -4.11
N SER A 97 25.62 17.37 -4.26
CA SER A 97 24.71 18.52 -4.11
C SER A 97 23.59 18.55 -5.16
N LEU A 98 23.76 17.85 -6.28
CA LEU A 98 22.77 17.75 -7.35
C LEU A 98 21.61 16.80 -6.99
N VAL A 99 21.85 15.82 -6.12
CA VAL A 99 20.89 14.73 -5.86
C VAL A 99 20.54 14.55 -4.39
N VAL A 100 21.42 14.93 -3.46
CA VAL A 100 21.18 14.81 -2.01
C VAL A 100 20.87 16.17 -1.38
N SER A 101 19.95 16.17 -0.42
CA SER A 101 19.60 17.36 0.37
C SER A 101 20.80 17.88 1.16
N GLU A 102 20.93 19.20 1.32
CA GLU A 102 22.05 19.82 2.05
C GLU A 102 22.23 19.25 3.45
N SER A 103 21.13 18.98 4.16
CA SER A 103 21.15 18.40 5.51
C SER A 103 21.65 16.97 5.60
N TYR A 104 21.71 16.24 4.47
CA TYR A 104 22.10 14.83 4.43
C TYR A 104 23.41 14.58 3.67
N GLN A 105 23.96 15.59 3.00
CA GLN A 105 25.23 15.48 2.27
C GLN A 105 26.37 15.02 3.18
N ASP A 106 26.49 15.60 4.38
CA ASP A 106 27.55 15.25 5.33
C ASP A 106 27.48 13.77 5.72
N VAL A 107 26.27 13.23 5.93
CA VAL A 107 26.08 11.81 6.29
C VAL A 107 26.60 10.89 5.19
N ILE A 108 26.34 11.22 3.92
CA ILE A 108 26.81 10.44 2.78
C ILE A 108 28.33 10.57 2.61
N LEU A 109 28.88 11.78 2.73
CA LEU A 109 30.32 12.02 2.57
C LEU A 109 31.15 11.36 3.69
N GLU A 110 30.65 11.37 4.93
CA GLU A 110 31.28 10.67 6.05
C GLU A 110 31.29 9.15 5.85
N ASN A 111 30.36 8.62 5.07
CA ASN A 111 30.20 7.20 4.78
C ASN A 111 30.49 6.85 3.32
N ILE A 112 31.30 7.66 2.61
CA ILE A 112 31.50 7.47 1.17
C ILE A 112 32.15 6.13 0.81
N ASP A 113 33.00 5.62 1.68
CA ASP A 113 33.66 4.32 1.54
C ASP A 113 32.78 3.16 2.08
N HIS A 114 31.55 3.42 2.51
CA HIS A 114 30.67 2.40 3.06
C HIS A 114 30.23 1.43 1.94
N PRO A 115 30.33 0.09 2.15
CA PRO A 115 30.04 -0.91 1.10
C PRO A 115 28.67 -0.75 0.43
N LEU A 116 27.65 -0.34 1.20
CA LEU A 116 26.30 -0.09 0.69
C LEU A 116 26.30 0.82 -0.55
N LEU A 117 27.07 1.90 -0.58
CA LEU A 117 27.05 2.84 -1.71
C LEU A 117 27.57 2.19 -2.99
N THR A 118 28.60 1.36 -2.87
CA THR A 118 29.11 0.56 -3.99
C THR A 118 28.11 -0.53 -4.40
N GLN A 119 27.47 -1.20 -3.45
CA GLN A 119 26.47 -2.24 -3.74
C GLN A 119 25.19 -1.66 -4.38
N LEU A 120 24.87 -0.39 -4.11
CA LEU A 120 23.78 0.31 -4.76
C LEU A 120 24.11 0.77 -6.19
N ALA A 121 25.39 0.78 -6.59
CA ALA A 121 25.80 1.04 -7.97
C ALA A 121 25.35 -0.14 -8.85
N GLY A 122 24.15 -0.02 -9.44
CA GLY A 122 23.47 -1.10 -10.17
C GLY A 122 22.14 -1.53 -9.56
N ALA A 123 21.73 -0.94 -8.44
CA ALA A 123 20.37 -1.12 -7.93
C ALA A 123 19.33 -0.52 -8.87
N GLN A 124 18.13 -1.08 -8.83
CA GLN A 124 16.97 -0.58 -9.56
C GLN A 124 15.83 -0.25 -8.58
N ILE A 125 14.99 0.71 -8.96
CA ILE A 125 13.75 0.98 -8.22
C ILE A 125 12.80 -0.19 -8.50
N THR A 126 12.31 -0.85 -7.45
CA THR A 126 11.36 -1.96 -7.59
C THR A 126 9.97 -1.61 -7.08
N LYS A 127 9.87 -0.75 -6.07
CA LYS A 127 8.60 -0.31 -5.50
C LYS A 127 8.64 1.15 -5.06
N ALA A 128 7.47 1.79 -5.04
CA ALA A 128 7.31 3.14 -4.50
C ALA A 128 5.99 3.32 -3.72
N THR A 129 6.04 4.13 -2.66
CA THR A 129 4.86 4.52 -1.86
C THR A 129 4.87 6.01 -1.52
N ASN A 130 3.71 6.52 -1.08
CA ASN A 130 3.50 7.89 -0.61
C ASN A 130 3.89 8.98 -1.62
N LEU A 131 3.66 8.70 -2.92
CA LEU A 131 3.96 9.62 -4.01
C LEU A 131 3.03 10.84 -3.98
N SER A 132 3.62 12.04 -3.96
CA SER A 132 2.90 13.31 -4.05
C SER A 132 3.10 13.97 -5.42
N SER A 133 2.00 14.45 -6.01
CA SER A 133 1.98 15.15 -7.30
C SER A 133 2.34 16.64 -7.18
N TYR A 134 2.20 17.23 -5.99
CA TYR A 134 2.38 18.68 -5.78
C TYR A 134 3.82 19.05 -5.38
N ILE A 135 4.41 18.21 -4.54
CA ILE A 135 5.80 18.33 -4.09
C ILE A 135 6.38 16.94 -4.30
N PRO A 136 7.49 16.78 -5.03
CA PRO A 136 8.12 15.47 -5.15
C PRO A 136 8.43 14.98 -3.75
N TYR A 137 7.67 13.99 -3.28
CA TYR A 137 7.83 13.30 -2.02
C TYR A 137 7.45 11.85 -2.23
N GLY A 138 8.26 10.94 -1.69
CA GLY A 138 7.97 9.51 -1.73
C GLY A 138 9.07 8.66 -1.13
N PHE A 139 8.73 7.40 -0.87
CA PHE A 139 9.68 6.37 -0.47
C PHE A 139 9.82 5.36 -1.59
N PHE A 140 11.06 4.94 -1.83
CA PHE A 140 11.42 4.07 -2.94
C PHE A 140 12.22 2.89 -2.43
N LEU A 141 11.86 1.69 -2.86
CA LEU A 141 12.66 0.49 -2.64
C LEU A 141 13.66 0.35 -3.78
N LEU A 142 14.94 0.33 -3.44
CA LEU A 142 16.03 -0.03 -4.30
C LEU A 142 16.45 -1.47 -4.01
N GLU A 143 16.59 -2.26 -5.05
CA GLU A 143 17.13 -3.62 -4.95
C GLU A 143 18.27 -3.81 -5.96
N ASN A 144 19.39 -4.35 -5.51
CA ASN A 144 20.40 -4.95 -6.37
C ASN A 144 20.45 -6.45 -6.08
N ASN A 145 19.89 -7.23 -7.01
CA ASN A 145 19.78 -8.68 -6.89
C ASN A 145 21.13 -9.40 -7.03
N GLU A 146 22.15 -8.77 -7.63
CA GLU A 146 23.48 -9.35 -7.79
C GLU A 146 24.27 -9.33 -6.47
N GLU A 147 24.08 -8.26 -5.69
CA GLU A 147 24.75 -8.02 -4.41
C GLU A 147 23.88 -8.38 -3.18
N ASP A 148 22.64 -8.85 -3.40
CA ASP A 148 21.64 -9.16 -2.37
C ASP A 148 21.41 -8.00 -1.39
N VAL A 149 21.27 -6.78 -1.93
CA VAL A 149 21.08 -5.57 -1.13
C VAL A 149 19.74 -4.90 -1.42
N LYS A 150 19.11 -4.43 -0.34
CA LYS A 150 17.91 -3.59 -0.38
C LYS A 150 18.14 -2.30 0.37
N ALA A 151 17.65 -1.19 -0.16
CA ALA A 151 17.65 0.10 0.52
C ALA A 151 16.33 0.83 0.26
N VAL A 152 15.82 1.51 1.29
CA VAL A 152 14.71 2.45 1.16
C VAL A 152 15.29 3.86 1.04
N VAL A 153 14.91 4.58 -0.01
CA VAL A 153 15.32 5.96 -0.23
C VAL A 153 14.11 6.87 -0.05
N GLU A 154 14.25 7.86 0.82
CA GLU A 154 13.28 8.94 0.98
C GLU A 154 13.68 10.11 0.07
N VAL A 155 12.75 10.50 -0.80
CA VAL A 155 12.88 11.68 -1.66
C VAL A 155 11.93 12.76 -1.18
N SER A 156 12.41 14.00 -1.13
CA SER A 156 11.58 15.19 -0.93
C SER A 156 12.15 16.37 -1.71
N SER A 157 11.27 17.20 -2.29
CA SER A 157 11.63 18.38 -3.06
C SER A 157 12.67 18.11 -4.15
N GLY A 158 12.62 16.92 -4.78
CA GLY A 158 13.55 16.52 -5.83
C GLY A 158 14.96 16.19 -5.34
N LYS A 159 15.12 15.85 -4.05
CA LYS A 159 16.39 15.47 -3.44
C LYS A 159 16.22 14.24 -2.55
N ILE A 160 17.29 13.46 -2.43
CA ILE A 160 17.39 12.40 -1.44
C ILE A 160 17.53 13.04 -0.06
N MET A 161 16.58 12.73 0.81
CA MET A 161 16.55 13.19 2.20
C MET A 161 17.25 12.21 3.12
N SER A 162 17.04 10.92 2.87
CA SER A 162 17.51 9.84 3.73
C SER A 162 17.68 8.56 2.92
N ILE A 163 18.68 7.76 3.29
CA ILE A 163 18.81 6.35 2.89
C ILE A 163 18.66 5.49 4.14
N TYR A 164 17.87 4.44 4.04
CA TYR A 164 17.67 3.44 5.08
C TYR A 164 18.00 2.07 4.52
N ALA A 165 18.97 1.39 5.10
CA ALA A 165 19.33 0.04 4.71
C ALA A 165 19.88 -0.72 5.92
N GLU A 166 19.93 -2.04 5.80
CA GLU A 166 20.59 -2.87 6.79
C GLU A 166 22.09 -2.50 6.88
N GLY A 167 22.58 -2.31 8.10
CA GLY A 167 23.98 -1.93 8.33
C GLY A 167 24.35 -0.47 8.00
N TRP A 168 23.45 0.33 7.43
CA TRP A 168 23.75 1.74 7.09
C TRP A 168 23.88 2.66 8.30
N SER A 169 23.05 2.44 9.31
CA SER A 169 23.00 3.29 10.49
C SER A 169 22.82 2.45 11.75
N GLU A 170 23.56 2.81 12.81
CA GLU A 170 23.42 2.18 14.11
C GLU A 170 22.25 2.71 14.93
N SER A 171 21.67 3.85 14.54
CA SER A 171 20.50 4.44 15.21
C SER A 171 19.29 3.50 15.18
N GLU A 172 18.73 3.22 16.36
CA GLU A 172 17.50 2.44 16.52
C GLU A 172 16.32 3.08 15.78
N GLU A 173 16.27 4.41 15.69
CA GLU A 173 15.25 5.14 14.93
C GLU A 173 15.33 4.80 13.43
N ASN A 174 16.54 4.84 12.85
CA ASN A 174 16.74 4.52 11.44
C ASN A 174 16.48 3.04 11.15
N LYS A 175 16.87 2.15 12.06
CA LYS A 175 16.57 0.71 11.96
C LYS A 175 15.06 0.45 11.99
N ALA A 176 14.34 1.08 12.91
CA ALA A 176 12.88 0.98 12.98
C ALA A 176 12.22 1.55 11.73
N LYS A 177 12.68 2.72 11.26
CA LYS A 177 12.16 3.36 10.04
C LYS A 177 12.39 2.50 8.80
N TYR A 178 13.57 1.90 8.67
CA TYR A 178 13.88 0.95 7.60
C TYR A 178 12.86 -0.20 7.57
N GLN A 179 12.63 -0.86 8.70
CA GLN A 179 11.71 -2.00 8.79
C GLN A 179 10.26 -1.59 8.52
N GLU A 180 9.82 -0.46 9.07
CA GLU A 180 8.48 0.09 8.84
C GLU A 180 8.25 0.35 7.34
N MET A 181 9.17 1.07 6.69
CA MET A 181 9.02 1.45 5.29
C MET A 181 9.20 0.27 4.34
N LEU A 182 10.11 -0.65 4.65
CA LEU A 182 10.27 -1.88 3.87
C LEU A 182 8.98 -2.70 3.88
N GLN A 183 8.36 -2.89 5.05
CA GLN A 183 7.09 -3.59 5.17
C GLN A 183 5.98 -2.87 4.39
N GLU A 184 5.86 -1.55 4.53
CA GLU A 184 4.85 -0.76 3.81
C GLU A 184 5.00 -0.89 2.29
N LEU A 185 6.24 -0.80 1.79
CA LEU A 185 6.56 -0.97 0.38
C LEU A 185 6.25 -2.40 -0.10
N GLU A 186 6.57 -3.42 0.68
CA GLU A 186 6.27 -4.81 0.34
C GLU A 186 4.77 -5.09 0.27
N GLU A 187 4.00 -4.59 1.24
CA GLU A 187 2.55 -4.84 1.37
C GLU A 187 1.69 -3.96 0.45
N SER A 188 2.07 -2.70 0.26
CA SER A 188 1.21 -1.67 -0.37
C SER A 188 1.92 -0.77 -1.37
N GLY A 189 3.24 -0.93 -1.53
CA GLY A 189 4.00 -0.22 -2.55
C GLY A 189 3.52 -0.59 -3.95
N ASN A 190 3.48 0.41 -4.82
CA ASN A 190 3.24 0.17 -6.24
C ASN A 190 4.50 -0.40 -6.85
N ASP A 191 4.37 -1.48 -7.61
CA ASP A 191 5.49 -2.02 -8.39
C ASP A 191 5.97 -0.98 -9.41
N TYR A 192 7.29 -0.93 -9.58
CA TYR A 192 7.97 -0.09 -10.53
C TYR A 192 8.43 -0.96 -11.70
N GLU A 193 7.74 -0.83 -12.85
CA GLU A 193 8.06 -1.52 -14.11
C GLU A 193 8.84 -0.61 -15.06
#